data_AF-A0A8S3JBP6-F1
#
_entry.id   AF-A0A8S3JBP6-F1
#
_cell.length_a   1.000
_cell.length_b   1.000
_cell.length_c   1.000
_cell.angle_alpha   90.00
_cell.angle_beta   90.00
_cell.angle_gamma   90.00
#
_symmetry.space_group_name_H-M   'P 1'
#
loop_
_entity.id
_entity.type
_entity.pdbx_description
1 polymer ?
#
loop_
_entity_poly.entity_id
_entity_poly.type
_entity_poly.pdbx_seq_one_letter_code
_entity_poly.pdbx_strand_id
1 'polypeptide(L)'
;DIFDEGLSATDDEFKRYFERFDSIFQYENREQKCIVIPGDNDVGGEYYGDKHPMLRQRFRNYFGRTIALYRQNEIEYLKLDIDMFESYVDGKRVSIMEQTQNRPLTSIFRIVLNHWPLLTRSARFVKPFINELEPNLILKGDSHHFHIFAYDRINMTNRVMAREYLSQSILSIDLNEKRFIYEITTPTCSYRMGVARIGYVVLLLDS
;
A
#
# COMPACT_ATOMS: atom_id res chain seq x y z
N ASP A 1 -5.75 2.79 -6.33
CA ASP A 1 -6.67 3.39 -7.30
C ASP A 1 -6.01 4.54 -8.05
N ILE A 2 -5.13 4.15 -8.96
CA ILE A 2 -4.52 4.99 -9.99
C ILE A 2 -5.59 5.37 -11.04
N PHE A 3 -6.43 4.41 -11.40
CA PHE A 3 -7.60 4.58 -12.26
C PHE A 3 -8.76 3.71 -11.75
N ASP A 4 -9.96 3.91 -12.31
CA ASP A 4 -11.19 3.33 -11.78
C ASP A 4 -11.67 2.12 -12.59
N GLU A 5 -11.15 1.97 -13.81
CA GLU A 5 -11.69 1.08 -14.83
C GLU A 5 -10.96 -0.28 -14.92
N GLY A 6 -10.22 -0.69 -13.89
CA GLY A 6 -9.43 -1.93 -13.90
C GLY A 6 -10.25 -3.19 -14.21
N LEU A 7 -11.55 -3.20 -13.89
CA LEU A 7 -12.46 -4.30 -14.22
C LEU A 7 -13.03 -4.20 -15.65
N SER A 8 -13.51 -3.02 -16.02
CA SER A 8 -14.34 -2.81 -17.22
C SER A 8 -13.55 -2.46 -18.48
N ALA A 9 -12.31 -2.01 -18.33
CA ALA A 9 -11.46 -1.64 -19.45
C ALA A 9 -11.10 -2.85 -20.32
N THR A 10 -11.20 -2.67 -21.63
CA THR A 10 -10.49 -3.48 -22.63
C THR A 10 -8.98 -3.31 -22.47
N ASP A 11 -8.19 -4.21 -23.07
CA ASP A 11 -6.72 -4.12 -22.98
C ASP A 11 -6.17 -2.86 -23.66
N ASP A 12 -6.78 -2.41 -24.75
CA ASP A 12 -6.43 -1.14 -25.41
C ASP A 12 -6.76 0.07 -24.53
N GLU A 13 -7.90 0.05 -23.83
CA GLU A 13 -8.25 1.11 -22.87
C GLU A 13 -7.27 1.15 -21.70
N PHE A 14 -6.96 -0.01 -21.13
CA PHE A 14 -6.01 -0.13 -20.03
C PHE A 14 -4.63 0.40 -20.44
N LYS A 15 -4.15 0.04 -21.64
CA LYS A 15 -2.91 0.57 -22.21
C LYS A 15 -2.93 2.10 -22.29
N ARG A 16 -4.01 2.68 -22.82
CA ARG A 16 -4.16 4.15 -22.89
C ARG A 16 -4.17 4.80 -21.50
N TYR A 17 -4.79 4.17 -20.51
CA TYR A 17 -4.81 4.68 -19.13
C TYR A 17 -3.42 4.64 -18.50
N PHE A 18 -2.67 3.57 -18.73
CA PHE A 18 -1.28 3.47 -18.32
C PHE A 18 -0.40 4.53 -19.01
N GLU A 19 -0.46 4.65 -20.34
CA GLU A 19 0.32 5.64 -21.10
C GLU A 19 0.03 7.07 -20.62
N ARG A 20 -1.24 7.36 -20.30
CA ARG A 20 -1.61 8.65 -19.71
C ARG A 20 -1.02 8.83 -18.32
N PHE A 21 -1.13 7.83 -17.46
CA PHE A 21 -0.51 7.87 -16.13
C PHE A 21 1.00 8.12 -16.23
N ASP A 22 1.69 7.38 -17.09
CA ASP A 22 3.11 7.54 -17.33
C ASP A 22 3.44 8.94 -17.87
N SER A 23 2.63 9.49 -18.77
CA SER A 23 2.84 10.84 -19.29
C SER A 23 2.80 11.93 -18.20
N ILE A 24 1.99 11.73 -17.15
CA ILE A 24 1.81 12.69 -16.05
C ILE A 24 2.88 12.51 -14.98
N PHE A 25 3.12 11.27 -14.55
CA PHE A 25 3.98 10.97 -13.41
C PHE A 25 5.40 10.53 -13.81
N GLN A 26 5.66 10.44 -15.12
CA GLN A 26 6.91 9.98 -15.70
C GLN A 26 7.36 8.66 -15.07
N TYR A 27 6.43 7.72 -14.88
CA TYR A 27 6.63 6.51 -14.09
C TYR A 27 7.81 5.67 -14.58
N GLU A 28 7.95 5.50 -15.89
CA GLU A 28 9.02 4.74 -16.51
C GLU A 28 10.34 5.53 -16.60
N ASN A 29 10.26 6.86 -16.70
CA ASN A 29 11.41 7.73 -17.03
C ASN A 29 11.86 8.66 -15.89
N ARG A 30 11.34 8.47 -14.68
CA ARG A 30 11.69 9.28 -13.52
C ARG A 30 12.97 8.81 -12.83
N GLU A 31 13.75 9.79 -12.39
CA GLU A 31 14.96 9.54 -11.60
C GLU A 31 14.62 9.04 -10.18
N GLN A 32 13.56 9.57 -9.56
CA GLN A 32 13.15 9.16 -8.22
C GLN A 32 12.42 7.82 -8.27
N LYS A 33 12.72 6.91 -7.34
CA LYS A 33 11.99 5.63 -7.24
C LYS A 33 10.49 5.88 -7.04
N CYS A 34 9.68 5.24 -7.89
CA CYS A 34 8.22 5.21 -7.76
C CYS A 34 7.77 3.79 -7.46
N ILE A 35 7.06 3.62 -6.35
CA ILE A 35 6.43 2.37 -6.00
C ILE A 35 4.93 2.57 -6.16
N VAL A 36 4.38 1.94 -7.19
CA VAL A 36 2.94 1.91 -7.43
C VAL A 36 2.37 0.70 -6.71
N ILE A 37 1.36 0.91 -5.87
CA ILE A 37 0.61 -0.15 -5.22
C ILE A 37 -0.71 -0.41 -5.96
N PRO A 38 -1.11 -1.68 -6.14
CA PRO A 38 -2.43 -1.98 -6.69
C PRO A 38 -3.51 -1.54 -5.70
N GLY A 39 -4.46 -0.74 -6.15
CA GLY A 39 -5.75 -0.63 -5.49
C GLY A 39 -6.78 -1.58 -6.07
N ASP A 40 -7.92 -1.71 -5.39
CA ASP A 40 -9.00 -2.57 -5.83
C ASP A 40 -9.51 -2.16 -7.21
N ASN A 41 -9.74 -0.86 -7.46
CA ASN A 41 -10.22 -0.38 -8.75
C ASN A 41 -9.17 -0.48 -9.88
N ASP A 42 -7.88 -0.61 -9.55
CA ASP A 42 -6.82 -0.80 -10.55
C ASP A 42 -6.80 -2.22 -11.14
N VAL A 43 -7.22 -3.20 -10.34
CA VAL A 43 -7.20 -4.62 -10.74
C VAL A 43 -8.59 -5.08 -11.15
N GLY A 44 -9.63 -4.78 -10.37
CA GLY A 44 -11.00 -5.09 -10.79
C GLY A 44 -12.10 -4.91 -9.74
N GLY A 45 -11.98 -3.88 -8.91
CA GLY A 45 -12.96 -3.40 -7.93
C GLY A 45 -13.04 -4.22 -6.65
N GLU A 46 -13.79 -3.67 -5.69
CA GLU A 46 -13.96 -4.09 -4.28
C GLU A 46 -14.27 -5.59 -4.01
N TYR A 47 -14.62 -6.40 -5.03
CA TYR A 47 -15.15 -7.76 -4.81
C TYR A 47 -14.66 -8.88 -5.75
N TYR A 48 -14.12 -8.56 -6.93
CA TYR A 48 -13.86 -9.55 -8.00
C TYR A 48 -12.48 -9.49 -8.63
N GLY A 49 -11.84 -8.32 -8.66
CA GLY A 49 -10.61 -8.08 -9.42
C GLY A 49 -9.41 -8.88 -8.95
N ASP A 50 -9.18 -8.82 -7.65
CA ASP A 50 -8.08 -9.49 -6.95
C ASP A 50 -8.20 -11.02 -6.95
N LYS A 51 -9.40 -11.58 -7.12
CA LYS A 51 -9.61 -13.04 -7.27
C LYS A 51 -9.31 -13.55 -8.67
N HIS A 52 -9.47 -12.72 -9.71
CA HIS A 52 -9.29 -13.16 -11.10
C HIS A 52 -7.81 -13.11 -11.55
N PRO A 53 -7.16 -14.26 -11.85
CA PRO A 53 -5.73 -14.29 -12.17
C PRO A 53 -5.34 -13.41 -13.37
N MET A 54 -6.21 -13.31 -14.38
CA MET A 54 -5.96 -12.47 -15.56
C MET A 54 -5.91 -10.98 -15.22
N LEU A 55 -6.75 -10.51 -14.30
CA LEU A 55 -6.80 -9.09 -13.93
C LEU A 55 -5.56 -8.70 -13.13
N ARG A 56 -5.14 -9.56 -12.19
CA ARG A 56 -3.85 -9.42 -11.49
C ARG A 56 -2.70 -9.42 -12.48
N GLN A 57 -2.70 -10.32 -13.46
CA GLN A 57 -1.65 -10.39 -14.46
C GLN A 57 -1.60 -9.12 -15.32
N ARG A 58 -2.75 -8.59 -15.72
CA ARG A 58 -2.83 -7.34 -16.48
C ARG A 58 -2.20 -6.19 -15.70
N PHE A 59 -2.58 -5.99 -14.44
CA PHE A 59 -1.94 -4.98 -13.59
C PHE A 59 -0.42 -5.19 -13.50
N ARG A 60 0.02 -6.44 -13.29
CA ARG A 60 1.45 -6.76 -13.18
C ARG A 60 2.26 -6.48 -14.44
N ASN A 61 1.66 -6.61 -15.62
CA ASN A 61 2.33 -6.34 -16.89
C ASN A 61 2.72 -4.86 -17.02
N TYR A 62 1.99 -3.96 -16.38
CA TYR A 62 2.22 -2.51 -16.45
C TYR A 62 2.92 -1.94 -15.21
N PHE A 63 2.61 -2.43 -14.01
CA PHE A 63 3.11 -1.88 -12.74
C PHE A 63 4.03 -2.82 -11.97
N GLY A 64 4.44 -3.92 -12.60
CA GLY A 64 5.29 -4.93 -12.01
C GLY A 64 4.60 -5.75 -10.92
N ARG A 65 5.40 -6.50 -10.15
CA ARG A 65 4.88 -7.43 -9.14
C ARG A 65 4.02 -6.73 -8.08
N THR A 66 2.99 -7.44 -7.65
CA THR A 66 2.04 -7.07 -6.59
C THR A 66 2.66 -7.16 -5.20
N ILE A 67 3.49 -8.19 -4.94
CA ILE A 67 4.38 -8.24 -3.77
C ILE A 67 5.83 -8.01 -4.20
N ALA A 68 6.51 -7.04 -3.58
CA ALA A 68 7.90 -6.71 -3.89
C ALA A 68 8.61 -5.99 -2.73
N LEU A 69 9.91 -6.26 -2.57
CA LEU A 69 10.77 -5.57 -1.62
C LEU A 69 11.71 -4.60 -2.34
N TYR A 70 11.61 -3.32 -1.99
CA TYR A 70 12.49 -2.26 -2.46
C TYR A 70 13.38 -1.79 -1.32
N ARG A 71 14.60 -1.35 -1.66
CA ARG A 71 15.57 -0.80 -0.69
C ARG A 71 16.07 0.55 -1.14
N GLN A 72 16.19 1.46 -0.20
CA GLN A 72 16.88 2.73 -0.38
C GLN A 72 17.53 3.08 0.95
N ASN A 73 18.86 3.15 0.95
CA ASN A 73 19.66 3.31 2.18
C ASN A 73 19.29 2.21 3.20
N GLU A 74 19.07 2.59 4.46
CA GLU A 74 18.67 1.72 5.57
C GLU A 74 17.14 1.59 5.72
N ILE A 75 16.39 1.78 4.62
CA ILE A 75 14.93 1.66 4.60
C ILE A 75 14.52 0.57 3.61
N GLU A 76 13.71 -0.36 4.11
CA GLU A 76 13.01 -1.36 3.31
C GLU A 76 11.56 -0.92 3.07
N TYR A 77 11.13 -0.94 1.81
CA TYR A 77 9.75 -0.69 1.41
C TYR A 77 9.17 -2.01 0.91
N LEU A 78 8.24 -2.57 1.69
CA LEU A 78 7.55 -3.80 1.34
C LEU A 78 6.20 -3.47 0.72
N LYS A 79 6.14 -3.59 -0.60
CA LYS A 79 4.89 -3.50 -1.37
C LYS A 79 4.12 -4.80 -1.21
N LEU A 80 2.84 -4.67 -0.88
CA LEU A 80 1.89 -5.77 -0.74
C LEU A 80 0.79 -5.71 -1.81
N ASP A 81 0.10 -6.84 -2.01
CA ASP A 81 -1.11 -6.94 -2.82
C ASP A 81 -2.36 -6.51 -2.02
N ILE A 82 -3.42 -6.11 -2.73
CA ILE A 82 -4.59 -5.37 -2.19
C ILE A 82 -5.13 -5.96 -0.88
N ASP A 83 -5.48 -7.25 -0.87
CA ASP A 83 -6.05 -7.97 0.28
C ASP A 83 -5.17 -9.14 0.76
N MET A 84 -3.86 -9.12 0.46
CA MET A 84 -2.97 -10.21 0.86
C MET A 84 -3.37 -11.58 0.31
N PHE A 85 -4.13 -11.64 -0.78
CA PHE A 85 -4.61 -12.88 -1.37
C PHE A 85 -3.45 -13.78 -1.80
N GLU A 86 -2.37 -13.20 -2.33
CA GLU A 86 -1.18 -13.96 -2.72
C GLU A 86 -0.46 -14.58 -1.51
N SER A 87 -0.77 -14.14 -0.29
CA SER A 87 -0.33 -14.82 0.94
C SER A 87 -1.16 -16.07 1.28
N TYR A 88 -2.12 -16.47 0.44
CA TYR A 88 -2.91 -17.70 0.59
C TYR A 88 -2.99 -18.49 -0.73
N VAL A 89 -2.50 -19.74 -0.72
CA VAL A 89 -2.60 -20.69 -1.84
C VAL A 89 -3.31 -21.94 -1.35
N ASP A 90 -4.38 -22.36 -2.05
CA ASP A 90 -5.23 -23.50 -1.67
C ASP A 90 -5.68 -23.47 -0.19
N GLY A 91 -6.01 -22.28 0.31
CA GLY A 91 -6.44 -22.06 1.68
C GLY A 91 -5.32 -22.12 2.72
N LYS A 92 -4.06 -22.31 2.31
CA LYS A 92 -2.89 -22.30 3.17
C LYS A 92 -2.15 -20.98 3.06
N ARG A 93 -1.75 -20.43 4.20
CA ARG A 93 -0.94 -19.22 4.24
C ARG A 93 0.47 -19.52 3.71
N VAL A 94 0.91 -18.77 2.71
CA VAL A 94 2.28 -18.75 2.19
C VAL A 94 2.97 -17.50 2.75
N SER A 95 4.26 -17.59 3.01
CA SER A 95 5.01 -16.43 3.49
C SER A 95 5.03 -15.35 2.42
N ILE A 96 4.80 -14.11 2.82
CA ILE A 96 4.97 -12.93 1.97
C ILE A 96 6.44 -12.77 1.63
N MET A 97 7.33 -13.08 2.58
CA MET A 97 8.76 -12.98 2.40
C MET A 97 9.31 -13.92 1.33
N GLU A 98 8.76 -15.14 1.20
CA GLU A 98 9.11 -16.06 0.10
C GLU A 98 8.81 -15.44 -1.28
N GLN A 99 7.83 -14.54 -1.37
CA GLN A 99 7.42 -13.89 -2.60
C GLN A 99 8.28 -12.67 -2.96
N THR A 100 9.11 -12.20 -2.03
CA THR A 100 10.05 -11.07 -2.23
C THR A 100 11.35 -11.44 -2.96
N GLN A 101 11.33 -12.49 -3.79
CA GLN A 101 12.52 -13.04 -4.48
C GLN A 101 13.60 -13.56 -3.52
N ASN A 102 13.21 -14.12 -2.37
CA ASN A 102 14.13 -14.64 -1.35
C ASN A 102 15.15 -13.62 -0.84
N ARG A 103 14.82 -12.32 -0.89
CA ARG A 103 15.69 -11.29 -0.31
C ARG A 103 15.50 -11.30 1.20
N PRO A 104 16.52 -11.66 2.00
CA PRO A 104 16.38 -11.67 3.45
C PRO A 104 16.12 -10.25 3.94
N LEU A 105 15.32 -10.09 5.00
CA LEU A 105 15.15 -8.81 5.68
C LEU A 105 16.48 -8.40 6.32
N THR A 106 16.97 -7.21 5.99
CA THR A 106 18.27 -6.72 6.50
C THR A 106 18.18 -5.32 7.09
N SER A 107 17.03 -4.65 6.98
CA SER A 107 16.87 -3.26 7.41
C SER A 107 16.46 -3.13 8.88
N ILE A 108 16.94 -2.06 9.51
CA ILE A 108 16.47 -1.60 10.82
C ILE A 108 15.11 -0.90 10.75
N PHE A 109 14.75 -0.38 9.57
CA PHE A 109 13.51 0.37 9.35
C PHE A 109 12.75 -0.15 8.13
N ARG A 110 11.48 -0.49 8.34
CA ARG A 110 10.60 -1.05 7.31
C ARG A 110 9.28 -0.32 7.22
N ILE A 111 8.97 0.08 5.99
CA ILE A 111 7.72 0.69 5.59
C ILE A 111 6.94 -0.32 4.76
N VAL A 112 5.77 -0.72 5.25
CA VAL A 112 4.83 -1.55 4.50
C VAL A 112 3.91 -0.63 3.69
N LEU A 113 3.71 -0.96 2.42
CA LEU A 113 2.84 -0.24 1.50
C LEU A 113 1.69 -1.15 1.11
N ASN A 114 0.46 -0.80 1.46
CA ASN A 114 -0.73 -1.57 1.11
C ASN A 114 -1.88 -0.67 0.68
N HIS A 115 -2.88 -1.18 -0.04
CA HIS A 115 -4.08 -0.39 -0.33
C HIS A 115 -5.08 -0.45 0.82
N TRP A 116 -5.45 -1.66 1.23
CA TRP A 116 -6.46 -1.88 2.28
C TRP A 116 -5.91 -1.74 3.71
N PRO A 117 -6.78 -1.45 4.69
CA PRO A 117 -6.40 -1.42 6.10
C PRO A 117 -5.83 -2.77 6.56
N LEU A 118 -4.69 -2.73 7.27
CA LEU A 118 -4.11 -3.90 7.91
C LEU A 118 -4.40 -3.89 9.41
N LEU A 119 -4.10 -2.78 10.11
CA LEU A 119 -4.13 -2.73 11.59
C LEU A 119 -5.54 -2.65 12.21
N THR A 120 -6.58 -2.41 11.40
CA THR A 120 -7.98 -2.39 11.85
C THR A 120 -8.69 -3.72 11.64
N ARG A 121 -8.03 -4.71 11.02
CA ARG A 121 -8.56 -6.08 10.88
C ARG A 121 -8.49 -6.82 12.21
N SER A 122 -9.11 -8.01 12.26
CA SER A 122 -9.12 -8.85 13.46
C SER A 122 -7.70 -9.19 13.93
N ALA A 123 -7.50 -9.34 15.25
CA ALA A 123 -6.19 -9.70 15.81
C ALA A 123 -5.62 -11.02 15.24
N ARG A 124 -6.50 -11.98 14.88
CA ARG A 124 -6.12 -13.23 14.21
C ARG A 124 -5.47 -12.99 12.85
N PHE A 125 -5.90 -11.96 12.13
CA PHE A 125 -5.27 -11.52 10.90
C PHE A 125 -3.98 -10.78 11.22
N VAL A 126 -4.06 -9.69 12.00
CA VAL A 126 -2.97 -8.73 12.21
C VAL A 126 -1.69 -9.36 12.78
N LYS A 127 -1.81 -10.24 13.78
CA LYS A 127 -0.65 -10.77 14.52
C LYS A 127 0.36 -11.53 13.64
N PRO A 128 -0.05 -12.50 12.79
CA PRO A 128 0.85 -13.12 11.82
C PRO A 128 1.60 -12.12 10.92
N PHE A 129 0.94 -11.07 10.42
CA PHE A 129 1.60 -10.09 9.55
C PHE A 129 2.60 -9.23 10.33
N ILE A 130 2.25 -8.76 11.52
CA ILE A 130 3.19 -7.99 12.35
C ILE A 130 4.42 -8.82 12.69
N ASN A 131 4.23 -10.10 13.02
CA ASN A 131 5.33 -10.98 13.40
C ASN A 131 6.23 -11.33 12.21
N GLU A 132 5.66 -11.54 11.02
CA GLU A 132 6.46 -11.86 9.83
C GLU A 132 7.14 -10.62 9.25
N LEU A 133 6.40 -9.51 9.15
CA LEU A 133 6.84 -8.33 8.43
C LEU A 133 7.56 -7.33 9.33
N GLU A 134 7.37 -7.37 10.64
CA GLU A 134 7.94 -6.44 11.62
C GLU A 134 7.95 -4.96 11.14
N PRO A 135 6.79 -4.37 10.79
CA PRO A 135 6.76 -3.02 10.23
C PRO A 135 7.05 -1.95 11.29
N ASN A 136 7.77 -0.90 10.90
CA ASN A 136 7.86 0.34 11.68
C ASN A 136 6.72 1.30 11.31
N LEU A 137 6.35 1.31 10.03
CA LEU A 137 5.31 2.18 9.49
C LEU A 137 4.52 1.44 8.42
N ILE A 138 3.23 1.70 8.34
CA ILE A 138 2.34 1.23 7.27
C ILE A 138 1.75 2.45 6.59
N LEU A 139 1.84 2.52 5.27
CA LEU A 139 1.18 3.53 4.45
C LEU A 139 0.07 2.86 3.64
N LYS A 140 -1.12 3.48 3.63
CA LYS A 140 -2.26 2.98 2.87
C LYS A 140 -3.06 4.02 2.10
N GLY A 141 -3.93 3.54 1.22
CA GLY A 141 -4.94 4.31 0.49
C GLY A 141 -6.37 3.94 0.89
N ASP A 142 -7.21 3.68 -0.11
CA ASP A 142 -8.59 3.16 -0.01
C ASP A 142 -9.64 4.17 0.54
N SER A 143 -9.51 4.68 1.77
CA SER A 143 -10.66 5.35 2.41
C SER A 143 -10.90 6.81 1.99
N HIS A 144 -10.20 7.35 0.99
CA HIS A 144 -10.30 8.75 0.52
C HIS A 144 -10.06 9.86 1.56
N HIS A 145 -9.79 9.50 2.82
CA HIS A 145 -9.65 10.39 3.96
C HIS A 145 -8.29 10.18 4.63
N PHE A 146 -7.69 11.27 5.13
CA PHE A 146 -6.48 11.17 5.91
C PHE A 146 -6.76 10.72 7.34
N HIS A 147 -6.20 9.58 7.74
CA HIS A 147 -6.31 9.03 9.09
C HIS A 147 -4.95 8.48 9.57
N ILE A 148 -4.71 8.54 10.88
CA ILE A 148 -3.59 7.83 11.51
C ILE A 148 -4.14 6.90 12.58
N PHE A 149 -3.83 5.61 12.44
CA PHE A 149 -4.09 4.60 13.45
C PHE A 149 -2.78 4.21 14.13
N ALA A 150 -2.83 4.02 15.45
CA ALA A 150 -1.76 3.37 16.20
C ALA A 150 -2.26 2.03 16.75
N TYR A 151 -1.49 0.99 16.47
CA TYR A 151 -1.70 -0.35 17.02
C TYR A 151 -0.74 -0.59 18.18
N ASP A 152 -1.27 -0.89 19.36
CA ASP A 152 -0.50 -1.25 20.55
C ASP A 152 -0.13 -2.74 20.50
N ARG A 153 1.15 -3.06 20.30
CA ARG A 153 1.64 -4.44 20.22
C ARG A 153 1.43 -5.24 21.51
N ILE A 154 1.37 -4.56 22.67
CA ILE A 154 1.24 -5.20 23.98
C ILE A 154 -0.23 -5.54 24.24
N ASN A 155 -1.10 -4.55 24.09
CA ASN A 155 -2.52 -4.71 24.38
C ASN A 155 -3.31 -5.30 23.20
N MET A 156 -2.70 -5.38 22.02
CA MET A 156 -3.33 -5.83 20.76
C MET A 156 -4.58 -5.02 20.40
N THR A 157 -4.56 -3.73 20.73
CA THR A 157 -5.65 -2.77 20.47
C THR A 157 -5.23 -1.73 19.46
N ASN A 158 -6.19 -1.15 18.75
CA ASN A 158 -5.97 0.01 17.90
C ASN A 158 -6.63 1.25 18.49
N ARG A 159 -6.08 2.42 18.16
CA ARG A 159 -6.69 3.71 18.44
C ARG A 159 -6.50 4.66 17.28
N VAL A 160 -7.50 5.51 17.04
CA VAL A 160 -7.38 6.64 16.10
C VAL A 160 -6.56 7.73 16.77
N MET A 161 -5.47 8.14 16.13
CA MET A 161 -4.63 9.25 16.59
C MET A 161 -4.96 10.57 15.92
N ALA A 162 -5.33 10.53 14.64
CA ALA A 162 -5.73 11.71 13.88
C ALA A 162 -6.80 11.33 12.85
N ARG A 163 -7.76 12.24 12.63
CA ARG A 163 -8.82 12.14 11.63
C ARG A 163 -9.12 13.53 11.06
N GLU A 164 -9.13 13.67 9.73
CA GLU A 164 -9.54 14.85 8.94
C GLU A 164 -9.14 16.28 9.44
N TYR A 165 -8.51 17.04 8.53
CA TYR A 165 -8.04 18.45 8.61
C TYR A 165 -6.83 18.76 9.51
N LEU A 166 -5.76 19.27 8.89
CA LEU A 166 -5.51 20.72 8.83
C LEU A 166 -5.01 21.07 7.42
N SER A 167 -5.39 22.24 6.95
CA SER A 167 -4.94 22.84 5.69
C SER A 167 -3.42 23.10 5.60
N GLN A 168 -2.61 22.63 6.57
CA GLN A 168 -1.14 22.71 6.64
C GLN A 168 -0.62 22.26 8.04
N SER A 169 -0.95 21.06 8.54
CA SER A 169 -0.30 20.58 9.78
C SER A 169 0.85 19.65 9.52
N ILE A 170 1.99 19.99 10.13
CA ILE A 170 3.10 19.06 10.32
C ILE A 170 2.74 18.22 11.55
N LEU A 171 2.73 16.90 11.38
CA LEU A 171 2.54 15.95 12.47
C LEU A 171 3.83 15.16 12.63
N SER A 172 4.32 15.07 13.88
CA SER A 172 5.52 14.33 14.21
C SER A 172 5.15 13.06 15.00
N ILE A 173 5.76 11.94 14.63
CA ILE A 173 5.60 10.64 15.26
C ILE A 173 6.98 10.09 15.53
N ASP A 174 7.24 9.67 16.77
CA ASP A 174 8.44 8.90 17.08
C ASP A 174 8.24 7.44 16.63
N LEU A 175 9.00 7.04 15.61
CA LEU A 175 8.96 5.70 15.03
C LEU A 175 10.00 4.74 15.67
N ASN A 176 10.78 5.22 16.65
CA ASN A 176 11.68 4.38 17.46
C ASN A 176 10.94 3.65 18.60
N GLU A 177 9.78 4.15 19.03
CA GLU A 177 8.92 3.49 20.02
C GLU A 177 8.31 2.21 19.44
N LYS A 178 8.92 1.07 19.78
CA LYS A 178 8.52 -0.25 19.24
C LYS A 178 7.17 -0.74 19.75
N ARG A 179 6.60 -0.15 20.80
CA ARG A 179 5.27 -0.51 21.31
C ARG A 179 4.18 -0.26 20.29
N PHE A 180 4.29 0.80 19.50
CA PHE A 180 3.25 1.18 18.54
C PHE A 180 3.68 0.91 17.11
N ILE A 181 2.70 0.52 16.28
CA ILE A 181 2.83 0.51 14.82
C ILE A 181 1.82 1.51 14.29
N TYR A 182 2.28 2.39 13.40
CA TYR A 182 1.44 3.42 12.83
C TYR A 182 0.99 3.01 11.43
N GLU A 183 -0.31 3.11 11.17
CA GLU A 183 -0.89 2.99 9.83
C GLU A 183 -1.44 4.36 9.43
N ILE A 184 -0.80 4.97 8.43
CA ILE A 184 -1.18 6.26 7.88
C ILE A 184 -1.97 6.02 6.60
N THR A 185 -3.21 6.49 6.61
CA THR A 185 -4.07 6.51 5.42
C THR A 185 -3.86 7.83 4.70
N THR A 186 -3.48 7.74 3.43
CA THR A 186 -3.30 8.89 2.56
C THR A 186 -4.62 9.22 1.85
N PRO A 187 -4.96 10.52 1.68
CA PRO A 187 -6.13 10.91 0.93
C PRO A 187 -5.94 10.59 -0.56
N THR A 188 -7.05 10.55 -1.29
CA THR A 188 -7.02 10.27 -2.73
C THR A 188 -6.41 11.44 -3.49
N CYS A 189 -5.33 11.15 -4.22
CA CYS A 189 -4.73 12.05 -5.21
C CYS A 189 -5.16 11.69 -6.64
N SER A 190 -6.19 10.84 -6.79
CA SER A 190 -6.61 10.34 -8.09
C SER A 190 -7.20 11.46 -8.94
N TYR A 191 -6.52 11.76 -10.04
CA TYR A 191 -6.93 12.76 -11.03
C TYR A 191 -8.11 12.28 -11.90
N ARG A 192 -8.55 11.01 -11.73
CA ARG A 192 -9.60 10.39 -12.55
C ARG A 192 -10.85 9.96 -11.79
N MET A 193 -10.80 9.83 -10.47
CA MET A 193 -11.97 9.47 -9.65
C MET A 193 -12.96 10.62 -9.41
N GLY A 194 -12.75 11.80 -10.02
CA GLY A 194 -13.70 12.91 -9.97
C GLY A 194 -13.94 13.49 -8.57
N VAL A 195 -13.03 13.26 -7.62
CA VAL A 195 -13.18 13.75 -6.25
C VAL A 195 -12.85 15.24 -6.17
N ALA A 196 -13.76 16.02 -5.56
CA ALA A 196 -13.60 17.48 -5.45
C ALA A 196 -12.43 17.90 -4.55
N ARG A 197 -11.98 17.01 -3.66
CA ARG A 197 -10.87 17.25 -2.72
C ARG A 197 -9.78 16.22 -2.97
N ILE A 198 -8.69 16.69 -3.55
CA ILE A 198 -7.46 15.90 -3.72
C ILE A 198 -6.44 16.31 -2.65
N GLY A 199 -5.58 15.38 -2.28
CA GLY A 199 -4.48 15.65 -1.38
C GLY A 199 -3.30 14.71 -1.62
N TYR A 200 -2.14 15.09 -1.14
CA TYR A 200 -0.96 14.24 -1.07
C TYR A 200 -0.33 14.37 0.32
N VAL A 201 0.38 13.34 0.74
CA VAL A 201 1.14 13.33 1.99
C VAL A 201 2.61 13.34 1.66
N VAL A 202 3.37 14.22 2.29
CA VAL A 202 4.83 14.20 2.29
C VAL A 202 5.28 13.63 3.62
N LEU A 203 5.99 12.51 3.58
CA LEU A 203 6.66 11.93 4.73
C LEU A 203 8.11 12.39 4.72
N LEU A 204 8.54 13.04 5.81
CA LEU A 204 9.93 13.40 6.04
C LEU A 204 10.46 12.49 7.15
N LEU A 205 11.45 11.67 6.82
CA LEU A 205 12.11 10.78 7.77
C LEU A 205 13.43 11.44 8.18
N ASP A 206 13.57 11.68 9.47
CA ASP A 206 14.75 12.28 10.10
C ASP A 206 15.25 11.34 11.20
N SER A 207 16.56 11.35 11.46
CA SER A 207 17.26 10.43 12.36
C SER A 207 17.92 11.13 13.53
#